data_AF-A0A4Y2C4Y8-F1
#
_entry.id   AF-A0A4Y2C4Y8-F1
#
_cell.length_a   1.000
_cell.length_b   1.000
_cell.length_c   1.000
_cell.angle_alpha   90.00
_cell.angle_beta   90.00
_cell.angle_gamma   90.00
#
_symmetry.space_group_name_H-M   'P 1'
#
loop_
_entity.id
_entity.type
_entity.pdbx_description
1 polymer ?
#
loop_
_entity_poly.entity_id
_entity_poly.type
_entity_poly.pdbx_seq_one_letter_code
_entity_poly.pdbx_strand_id
1 'polypeptide(L)'
;MYDLYLSEVNANNQPEKFKISESTYRNIFSSQFNVSFGHPRSDTCGTCEKGDVDEIHVVNYHQTFKMQKFDRELPERKSEVAYLMVDLQQTMPLPKCE
;
A
#
# COMPACT_ATOMS: atom_id res chain seq x y z
N MET A 1 3.79 14.01 3.79
CA MET A 1 4.44 13.66 2.50
C MET A 1 5.19 14.85 1.91
N TYR A 2 4.57 16.04 1.80
CA TYR A 2 5.28 17.24 1.35
C TYR A 2 6.49 17.60 2.25
N ASP A 3 6.33 17.54 3.59
CA ASP A 3 7.44 17.81 4.52
C ASP A 3 8.61 16.83 4.38
N LEU A 4 8.32 15.56 4.08
CA LEU A 4 9.35 14.55 3.81
C LEU A 4 10.08 14.86 2.50
N TYR A 5 9.35 15.27 1.47
CA TYR A 5 9.94 15.74 0.22
C TYR A 5 10.85 16.95 0.45
N LEU A 6 10.43 17.94 1.26
CA LEU A 6 11.26 19.09 1.60
C LEU A 6 12.50 18.68 2.40
N SER A 7 12.34 17.77 3.36
CA SER A 7 13.45 17.23 4.15
C SER A 7 14.49 16.55 3.27
N GLU A 8 14.05 15.75 2.30
CA GLU A 8 14.91 15.04 1.34
C GLU A 8 15.63 16.01 0.38
N VAL A 9 14.93 17.02 -0.13
CA VAL A 9 15.51 18.07 -0.99
C VAL A 9 16.60 18.83 -0.24
N ASN A 10 16.36 19.17 1.02
CA ASN A 10 17.32 19.87 1.86
C ASN A 10 18.51 18.98 2.24
N ALA A 11 18.27 17.73 2.64
CA ALA A 11 19.31 16.77 2.99
C ALA A 11 20.29 16.51 1.82
N ASN A 12 19.77 16.50 0.59
CA ASN A 12 20.56 16.27 -0.62
C ASN A 12 21.10 17.54 -1.27
N ASN A 13 20.95 18.72 -0.64
CA ASN A 13 21.35 20.02 -1.20
C ASN A 13 20.86 20.23 -2.65
N GLN A 14 19.63 19.80 -2.96
CA GLN A 14 19.10 19.90 -4.31
C GLN A 14 18.96 21.38 -4.71
N PRO A 15 19.25 21.72 -5.98
CA PRO A 15 19.07 23.07 -6.50
C PRO A 15 17.67 23.64 -6.25
N GLU A 16 17.58 24.95 -6.01
CA GLU A 16 16.32 25.64 -5.66
C GLU A 16 15.20 25.42 -6.69
N LYS A 17 15.55 25.20 -7.97
CA LYS A 17 14.58 24.84 -9.03
C LYS A 17 13.78 23.57 -8.76
N PHE A 18 14.30 22.68 -7.91
CA PHE A 18 13.62 21.44 -7.52
C PHE A 18 12.75 21.62 -6.28
N LYS A 19 12.78 22.78 -5.61
CA LYS A 19 11.84 23.15 -4.56
C LYS A 19 10.59 23.72 -5.19
N ILE A 20 9.53 22.93 -5.19
CA ILE A 20 8.23 23.32 -5.73
C ILE A 20 7.26 23.65 -4.60
N SER A 21 6.25 24.46 -4.92
CA SER A 21 5.19 24.78 -3.98
C SER A 21 4.39 23.53 -3.59
N GLU A 22 3.78 23.55 -2.40
CA GLU A 22 2.95 22.46 -1.91
C GLU A 22 1.83 22.09 -2.89
N SER A 23 1.20 23.08 -3.51
CA SER A 23 0.11 22.84 -4.47
C SER A 23 0.61 22.11 -5.71
N THR A 24 1.78 22.48 -6.24
CA THR A 24 2.43 21.78 -7.36
C THR A 24 2.80 20.35 -6.96
N TYR A 25 3.40 20.17 -5.78
CA TYR A 25 3.73 18.85 -5.25
C TYR A 25 2.48 17.98 -5.15
N ARG A 26 1.41 18.50 -4.52
CA ARG A 26 0.14 17.78 -4.35
C ARG A 26 -0.48 17.38 -5.68
N ASN A 27 -0.45 18.28 -6.68
CA ASN A 27 -0.95 17.98 -8.01
C ASN A 27 -0.15 16.85 -8.66
N ILE A 28 1.19 16.91 -8.65
CA ILE A 28 2.04 15.86 -9.22
C ILE A 28 1.84 14.54 -8.47
N PHE A 29 1.91 14.58 -7.14
CA PHE A 29 1.74 13.42 -6.28
C PHE A 29 0.38 12.73 -6.52
N SER A 30 -0.69 13.51 -6.59
CA SER A 30 -2.05 12.95 -6.77
C SER A 30 -2.35 12.53 -8.21
N SER A 31 -1.78 13.21 -9.22
CA SER A 31 -2.07 12.94 -10.64
C SER A 31 -1.13 11.93 -11.29
N GLN A 32 0.13 11.87 -10.86
CA GLN A 32 1.15 11.05 -11.52
C GLN A 32 1.56 9.82 -10.74
N PHE A 33 1.50 9.86 -9.40
CA PHE A 33 1.98 8.73 -8.59
C PHE A 33 0.88 7.72 -8.22
N ASN A 34 -0.34 7.90 -8.71
CA ASN A 34 -1.51 7.05 -8.42
C ASN A 34 -1.73 6.74 -6.92
N VAL A 35 -1.11 7.53 -6.03
CA VAL A 35 -1.34 7.53 -4.58
C VAL A 35 -2.46 8.51 -4.28
N SER A 36 -3.60 8.31 -4.95
CA SER A 36 -4.81 9.04 -4.60
C SER A 36 -5.36 8.42 -3.32
N PHE A 37 -5.60 9.24 -2.30
CA PHE A 37 -6.38 8.84 -1.14
C PHE A 37 -7.85 8.75 -1.57
N GLY A 38 -8.19 7.67 -2.27
CA GLY A 38 -9.57 7.32 -2.59
C GLY A 38 -10.29 6.78 -1.35
N HIS A 39 -11.62 6.70 -1.43
CA HIS A 39 -12.35 5.84 -0.49
C HIS A 39 -11.77 4.42 -0.61
N PRO A 40 -11.61 3.69 0.51
CA PRO A 40 -11.19 2.29 0.47
C PRO A 40 -12.03 1.58 -0.58
N ARG A 41 -11.38 1.01 -1.60
CA ARG A 41 -12.09 0.15 -2.55
C ARG A 41 -12.57 -1.08 -1.79
N SER A 42 -13.71 -1.63 -2.22
CA SER A 42 -14.26 -2.85 -1.64
C SER A 42 -13.16 -3.91 -1.52
N ASP A 43 -13.18 -4.67 -0.42
CA ASP A 43 -12.24 -5.79 -0.14
C ASP A 43 -12.36 -6.95 -1.14
N THR A 44 -13.28 -6.82 -2.08
CA THR A 44 -13.55 -7.78 -3.14
C THR A 44 -12.81 -7.40 -4.41
N CYS A 45 -12.10 -8.35 -5.02
CA CYS A 45 -11.55 -8.13 -6.35
C CYS A 45 -12.67 -7.82 -7.36
N GLY A 46 -12.33 -7.21 -8.50
CA GLY A 46 -13.33 -6.84 -9.51
C GLY A 46 -14.17 -8.01 -10.04
N THR A 47 -13.69 -9.26 -9.94
CA THR A 47 -14.46 -10.47 -10.26
C THR A 47 -15.52 -10.74 -9.19
N CYS A 48 -15.15 -10.65 -7.91
CA CYS A 48 -16.09 -10.79 -6.79
C CYS A 48 -17.13 -9.67 -6.77
N GLU A 49 -16.73 -8.43 -7.05
CA GLU A 49 -17.66 -7.29 -7.13
C GLU A 49 -18.73 -7.47 -8.21
N LYS A 50 -18.36 -8.08 -9.34
CA LYS A 50 -19.29 -8.34 -10.45
C LYS A 50 -20.15 -9.58 -10.26
N GLY A 51 -19.83 -10.42 -9.28
CA GLY A 51 -20.48 -11.72 -9.08
C GLY A 51 -20.06 -12.79 -10.08
N ASP A 52 -19.00 -12.55 -10.87
CA ASP A 52 -18.48 -13.47 -11.89
C ASP A 52 -17.58 -14.57 -11.28
N VAL A 53 -17.90 -15.04 -10.07
CA VAL A 53 -17.05 -15.96 -9.30
C VAL A 53 -17.21 -17.38 -9.84
N ASP A 54 -16.14 -17.91 -10.42
CA ASP A 54 -16.05 -19.31 -10.89
C ASP A 54 -15.22 -20.18 -9.93
N GLU A 55 -15.22 -21.50 -10.17
CA GLU A 55 -14.49 -22.46 -9.34
C GLU A 55 -12.98 -22.19 -9.32
N ILE A 56 -12.41 -21.74 -10.45
CA ILE A 56 -10.99 -21.43 -10.59
C ILE A 56 -10.63 -20.23 -9.71
N HIS A 57 -11.48 -19.20 -9.71
CA HIS A 57 -11.35 -18.01 -8.87
C HIS A 57 -11.33 -18.37 -7.39
N VAL A 58 -12.27 -19.23 -6.97
CA VAL A 58 -12.35 -19.71 -5.58
C VAL A 58 -11.08 -20.47 -5.19
N VAL A 59 -10.60 -21.39 -6.03
CA VAL A 59 -9.36 -22.15 -5.76
C VAL A 59 -8.16 -21.22 -5.63
N ASN A 60 -8.02 -20.26 -6.56
CA ASN A 60 -6.93 -19.31 -6.57
C ASN A 60 -6.92 -18.41 -5.33
N TYR A 61 -8.10 -17.93 -4.90
CA TYR A 61 -8.23 -17.17 -3.66
C TYR A 61 -7.74 -17.97 -2.44
N HIS A 62 -8.21 -19.22 -2.29
CA HIS A 62 -7.79 -20.08 -1.18
C HIS A 62 -6.30 -20.39 -1.20
N GLN A 63 -5.72 -20.62 -2.38
CA GLN A 63 -4.29 -20.87 -2.51
C GLN A 63 -3.47 -19.63 -2.13
N THR A 64 -3.85 -18.47 -2.64
CA THR A 64 -3.17 -17.20 -2.35
C THR A 64 -3.22 -16.87 -0.86
N PHE A 65 -4.38 -17.07 -0.22
CA PHE A 65 -4.53 -16.90 1.23
C PHE A 65 -3.59 -17.82 2.03
N LYS A 66 -3.47 -19.09 1.63
CA LYS A 66 -2.55 -20.05 2.27
C LYS A 66 -1.09 -19.62 2.12
N MET A 67 -0.69 -19.15 0.94
CA MET A 67 0.66 -18.65 0.69
C MET A 67 0.98 -17.43 1.56
N GLN A 68 0.06 -16.45 1.60
CA GLN A 68 0.24 -15.26 2.42
C GLN A 68 0.40 -15.59 3.92
N LYS A 69 -0.37 -16.56 4.42
CA LYS A 69 -0.23 -17.05 5.79
C LYS A 69 1.15 -17.66 6.04
N PHE A 70 1.65 -18.47 5.09
CA PHE A 70 2.97 -19.07 5.19
C PHE A 70 4.08 -18.02 5.21
N ASP A 71 4.01 -17.02 4.33
CA ASP A 71 4.99 -15.94 4.25
C ASP A 71 5.03 -15.12 5.56
N ARG A 72 3.88 -14.93 6.21
CA ARG A 72 3.78 -14.27 7.52
C ARG A 72 4.47 -15.04 8.65
N GLU A 73 4.43 -16.36 8.61
CA GLU A 73 5.03 -17.23 9.64
C GLU A 73 6.55 -17.44 9.42
N LEU A 74 7.09 -17.06 8.26
CA LEU A 74 8.48 -17.31 7.90
C LEU A 74 9.50 -16.54 8.77
N PRO A 75 9.31 -15.24 9.10
CA PRO A 75 10.20 -14.49 10.00
C PRO A 75 10.31 -15.09 11.39
N GLU A 76 9.26 -15.75 11.90
CA GLU A 76 9.29 -16.42 13.21
C GLU A 76 10.30 -17.57 13.23
N ARG A 77 10.59 -18.17 12.06
CA ARG A 77 11.50 -19.31 11.90
C ARG A 77 12.88 -18.90 11.39
N LYS A 78 12.99 -17.73 10.76
CA LYS A 78 14.22 -17.25 10.12
C LYS A 78 14.44 -15.77 10.43
N SER A 79 15.39 -15.49 11.32
CA SER A 79 15.74 -14.12 11.76
C SER A 79 16.30 -13.22 10.64
N GLU A 80 16.76 -13.80 9.53
CA GLU A 80 17.24 -13.10 8.34
C GLU A 80 16.11 -12.62 7.41
N VAL A 81 14.88 -13.06 7.66
CA VAL A 81 13.71 -12.73 6.85
C VAL A 81 12.85 -11.74 7.64
N ALA A 82 12.58 -10.58 7.05
CA ALA A 82 11.58 -9.64 7.56
C ALA A 82 10.32 -9.73 6.67
N TYR A 83 9.15 -9.66 7.29
CA TYR A 83 7.86 -9.60 6.61
C TYR A 83 7.23 -8.25 6.82
N LEU A 84 6.83 -7.61 5.72
CA LEU A 84 6.09 -6.36 5.74
C LEU A 84 4.75 -6.59 5.02
N MET A 85 3.66 -6.47 5.77
CA MET A 85 2.33 -6.32 5.18
C MET A 85 2.03 -4.84 5.03
N VAL A 86 1.85 -4.42 3.80
CA VAL A 86 1.24 -3.13 3.50
C VAL A 86 -0.24 -3.40 3.28
N ASP A 87 -1.04 -3.17 4.31
CA ASP A 87 -2.49 -3.24 4.25
C ASP A 87 -3.01 -2.03 3.46
N LEU A 88 -3.14 -2.22 2.14
CA LEU A 88 -3.71 -1.22 1.24
C LEU A 88 -5.24 -1.13 1.37
N GLN A 89 -5.85 -1.92 2.25
CA GLN A 89 -7.29 -2.15 2.33
C GLN A 89 -7.90 -1.98 3.74
N GLN A 90 -7.11 -1.58 4.76
CA GLN A 90 -7.59 -1.48 6.16
C GLN A 90 -8.34 -2.73 6.65
N THR A 91 -7.87 -3.91 6.27
CA THR A 91 -8.44 -5.20 6.68
C THR A 91 -8.11 -5.57 8.13
N MET A 92 -7.11 -4.92 8.74
CA MET A 92 -6.81 -5.08 10.16
C MET A 92 -7.56 -4.06 11.01
N PRO A 93 -8.13 -4.46 12.18
CA PRO A 93 -8.78 -3.52 13.08
C PRO A 93 -7.78 -2.44 13.47
N LEU A 94 -8.19 -1.17 13.31
CA LEU A 94 -7.38 -0.02 13.69
C LEU A 94 -6.96 -0.18 15.16
N PRO A 95 -5.66 -0.06 15.47
CA PRO A 95 -5.20 -0.02 16.85
C PRO A 95 -6.00 1.06 17.56
N LYS A 96 -6.67 0.71 18.66
CA LYS A 96 -7.34 1.71 19.49
C LYS A 96 -6.25 2.51 20.19
N CYS A 97 -6.20 3.81 19.94
CA CYS A 97 -5.46 4.70 20.82
C CYS A 97 -6.21 4.74 22.15
N GLU A 98 -5.55 4.30 23.21
CA GLU A 98 -5.96 4.61 24.59
C GLU A 98 -5.75 6.09 24.89
#